data_AF-A0A6M1RR77-F1
#
_entry.id   AF-A0A6M1RR77-F1
#
_cell.length_a   1.000
_cell.length_b   1.000
_cell.length_c   1.000
_cell.angle_alpha   90.00
_cell.angle_beta   90.00
_cell.angle_gamma   90.00
#
_symmetry.space_group_name_H-M   'P 1'
#
loop_
_entity.id
_entity.type
_entity.pdbx_description
1 polymer ?
#
loop_
_entity_poly.entity_id
_entity_poly.type
_entity_poly.pdbx_seq_one_letter_code
_entity_poly.pdbx_strand_id
1 'polypeptide(L)'
;TPVTRDVVIAANTTSVNFTVDTLNDSLNESADDDVFTVSVDSTSGGDFEAQPTAPAAVETTINDGTTTDAPTLTLTGDASVNEGEAASYTLTLSEAPTADFTVTIVVAHKTTEDGDVTPVTRDVVIAAGTTSTDFTV
;
A
#
# COMPACT_ATOMS: atom_id res chain seq x y z
N THR A 1 -2.10 16.91 -4.63
CA THR A 1 -2.68 18.10 -5.30
C THR A 1 -4.18 17.93 -5.35
N PRO A 2 -4.98 18.93 -4.96
CA PRO A 2 -6.43 18.83 -5.08
C PRO A 2 -6.83 18.61 -6.55
N VAL A 3 -7.82 17.76 -6.77
CA VAL A 3 -8.42 17.54 -8.09
C VAL A 3 -9.68 18.40 -8.17
N THR A 4 -9.74 19.29 -9.17
CA THR A 4 -10.93 20.12 -9.44
C THR A 4 -11.72 19.55 -10.60
N ARG A 5 -13.05 19.52 -10.47
CA ARG A 5 -13.98 19.12 -11.52
C ARG A 5 -15.15 20.09 -11.59
N ASP A 6 -15.52 20.50 -12.79
CA ASP A 6 -16.77 21.21 -13.04
C ASP A 6 -17.95 20.24 -13.05
N VAL A 7 -19.01 20.60 -12.33
CA VAL A 7 -20.25 19.82 -12.27
C VAL A 7 -21.42 20.75 -12.62
N VAL A 8 -22.27 20.32 -13.55
CA VAL A 8 -23.39 21.14 -14.07
C VAL A 8 -24.71 20.61 -13.56
N ILE A 9 -25.48 21.46 -12.86
CA ILE A 9 -26.91 21.26 -12.64
C ILE A 9 -27.62 21.78 -13.89
N ALA A 10 -28.32 20.90 -14.60
CA ALA A 10 -29.00 21.26 -15.83
C ALA A 10 -30.14 22.26 -15.59
N ALA A 11 -30.43 23.09 -16.60
CA ALA A 11 -31.56 24.01 -16.53
C ALA A 11 -32.86 23.25 -16.20
N ASN A 12 -33.66 23.82 -15.30
CA ASN A 12 -34.90 23.23 -14.78
C ASN A 12 -34.71 21.96 -13.93
N THR A 13 -33.50 21.67 -13.44
CA THR A 13 -33.26 20.66 -12.39
C THR A 13 -32.64 21.30 -11.14
N THR A 14 -32.61 20.55 -10.04
CA THR A 14 -32.10 21.03 -8.73
C THR A 14 -30.96 20.19 -8.18
N SER A 15 -30.55 19.13 -8.88
CA SER A 15 -29.48 18.24 -8.45
C SER A 15 -28.77 17.57 -9.62
N VAL A 16 -27.56 17.11 -9.32
CA VAL A 16 -26.68 16.32 -10.17
C VAL A 16 -25.83 15.44 -9.26
N ASN A 17 -25.53 14.22 -9.71
CA ASN A 17 -24.67 13.30 -8.98
C ASN A 17 -23.29 13.25 -9.63
N PHE A 18 -22.28 12.99 -8.82
CA PHE A 18 -20.93 12.69 -9.25
C PHE A 18 -20.29 11.68 -8.30
N THR A 19 -19.20 11.05 -8.73
CA THR A 19 -18.41 10.12 -7.91
C THR A 19 -17.00 10.64 -7.68
N VAL A 20 -16.37 10.12 -6.63
CA VAL A 20 -14.94 10.24 -6.35
C VAL A 20 -14.44 8.81 -6.21
N ASP A 21 -13.44 8.43 -7.00
CA ASP A 21 -12.89 7.08 -6.97
C ASP A 21 -11.83 6.99 -5.88
N THR A 22 -11.86 5.91 -5.09
CA THR A 22 -10.83 5.56 -4.11
C THR A 22 -10.03 4.36 -4.63
N LEU A 23 -8.82 4.17 -4.10
CA LEU A 23 -7.98 3.02 -4.43
C LEU A 23 -8.22 1.92 -3.39
N ASN A 24 -8.10 0.66 -3.83
CA ASN A 24 -8.08 -0.50 -2.95
C ASN A 24 -6.73 -1.19 -3.16
N ASP A 25 -5.94 -1.32 -2.11
CA ASP A 25 -4.69 -2.07 -2.13
C ASP A 25 -4.75 -3.26 -1.14
N SER A 26 -3.60 -3.69 -0.62
CA SER A 26 -3.48 -4.82 0.32
C SER A 26 -2.82 -4.43 1.64
N LEU A 27 -2.60 -3.13 1.85
CA LEU A 27 -2.11 -2.59 3.11
C LEU A 27 -3.25 -2.62 4.12
N ASN A 28 -2.91 -2.91 5.36
CA ASN A 28 -3.89 -2.84 6.45
C ASN A 28 -3.94 -1.40 6.95
N GLU A 29 -4.98 -0.68 6.56
CA GLU A 29 -5.22 0.71 6.96
C GLU A 29 -6.35 0.79 8.01
N SER A 30 -6.77 -0.35 8.59
CA SER A 30 -7.87 -0.37 9.59
C SER A 30 -7.60 0.44 10.87
N ALA A 31 -6.34 0.81 11.10
CA ALA A 31 -5.92 1.70 12.19
C ALA A 31 -5.69 3.16 11.74
N ASP A 32 -5.71 3.42 10.43
CA ASP A 32 -5.51 4.74 9.86
C ASP A 32 -6.87 5.46 9.74
N ASP A 33 -6.84 6.79 9.89
CA ASP A 33 -8.03 7.67 9.80
C ASP A 33 -7.95 8.46 8.48
N ASP A 34 -7.99 7.74 7.37
CA ASP A 34 -7.86 8.32 6.04
C ASP A 34 -9.11 9.11 5.67
N VAL A 35 -8.99 10.44 5.64
CA VAL A 35 -10.08 11.36 5.37
C VAL A 35 -9.77 12.24 4.18
N PHE A 36 -10.71 12.35 3.25
CA PHE A 36 -10.69 13.37 2.20
C PHE A 36 -11.84 14.35 2.33
N THR A 37 -11.66 15.56 1.79
CA THR A 37 -12.66 16.63 1.84
C THR A 37 -13.20 16.96 0.46
N VAL A 38 -14.51 17.19 0.34
CA VAL A 38 -15.16 17.74 -0.86
C VAL A 38 -15.73 19.11 -0.52
N SER A 39 -15.31 20.14 -1.25
CA SER A 39 -15.76 21.52 -1.08
C SER A 39 -16.20 22.14 -2.41
N VAL A 40 -16.98 23.22 -2.32
CA VAL A 40 -17.37 24.04 -3.47
C VAL A 40 -16.45 25.25 -3.51
N ASP A 41 -15.65 25.37 -4.57
CA ASP A 41 -14.72 26.47 -4.76
C ASP A 41 -15.42 27.74 -5.29
N SER A 42 -16.23 27.58 -6.35
CA SER A 42 -16.99 28.68 -6.95
C SER A 42 -18.28 28.21 -7.61
N THR A 43 -19.21 29.16 -7.81
CA THR A 43 -20.49 28.94 -8.51
C THR A 43 -20.66 29.97 -9.62
N SER A 44 -21.33 29.58 -10.71
CA SER A 44 -21.64 30.48 -11.82
C SER A 44 -22.91 30.04 -12.56
N GLY A 45 -23.56 30.98 -13.26
CA GLY A 45 -24.76 30.73 -14.06
C GLY A 45 -26.07 30.78 -13.26
N GLY A 46 -27.11 30.06 -13.71
CA GLY A 46 -28.39 29.92 -13.02
C GLY A 46 -29.36 31.11 -13.14
N ASP A 47 -28.96 32.20 -13.82
CA ASP A 47 -29.75 33.43 -14.03
C ASP A 47 -30.35 34.04 -12.74
N PHE A 48 -29.75 33.75 -11.59
CA PHE A 48 -30.18 34.29 -10.29
C PHE A 48 -29.73 35.74 -10.10
N GLU A 49 -30.54 36.54 -9.40
CA GLU A 49 -30.18 37.91 -9.00
C GLU A 49 -28.99 37.95 -8.03
N ALA A 50 -28.69 36.84 -7.35
CA ALA A 50 -27.49 36.61 -6.55
C ALA A 50 -27.13 35.11 -6.51
N GLN A 51 -25.83 34.78 -6.49
CA GLN A 51 -25.37 33.41 -6.33
C GLN A 51 -25.57 32.90 -4.89
N PRO A 52 -25.85 31.61 -4.69
CA PRO A 52 -25.90 31.02 -3.36
C PRO A 52 -24.50 30.98 -2.73
N THR A 53 -24.47 31.07 -1.39
CA THR A 53 -23.24 30.85 -0.62
C THR A 53 -22.81 29.39 -0.71
N ALA A 54 -21.49 29.15 -0.86
CA ALA A 54 -20.94 27.81 -0.80
C ALA A 54 -21.27 27.14 0.56
N PRO A 55 -21.69 25.86 0.57
CA PRO A 55 -21.92 25.13 1.80
C PRO A 55 -20.58 24.80 2.51
N ALA A 56 -20.67 24.29 3.73
CA ALA A 56 -19.52 23.69 4.39
C ALA A 56 -18.98 22.49 3.59
N ALA A 57 -17.67 22.24 3.69
CA ALA A 57 -17.06 21.06 3.11
C ALA A 57 -17.61 19.78 3.76
N VAL A 58 -17.63 18.70 2.98
CA VAL A 58 -17.97 17.36 3.47
C VAL A 58 -16.68 16.58 3.65
N GLU A 59 -16.47 16.03 4.85
CA GLU A 59 -15.40 15.06 5.13
C GLU A 59 -15.91 13.65 4.85
N THR A 60 -15.07 12.82 4.28
CA THR A 60 -15.38 11.42 3.99
C THR A 60 -14.21 10.54 4.40
N THR A 61 -14.46 9.61 5.32
CA THR A 61 -13.50 8.61 5.77
C THR A 61 -13.46 7.43 4.80
N ILE A 62 -12.27 7.05 4.37
CA ILE A 62 -11.97 5.80 3.68
C ILE A 62 -11.79 4.73 4.75
N ASN A 63 -12.57 3.65 4.67
CA ASN A 63 -12.42 2.51 5.57
C ASN A 63 -11.73 1.38 4.79
N ASP A 64 -10.82 0.67 5.46
CA ASP A 64 -10.01 -0.48 4.98
C ASP A 64 -10.81 -1.71 4.48
N GLY A 65 -12.11 -1.56 4.25
CA GLY A 65 -12.97 -2.63 3.76
C GLY A 65 -13.22 -3.75 4.79
N THR A 66 -13.64 -4.91 4.30
CA THR A 66 -13.99 -6.09 5.13
C THR A 66 -13.09 -7.30 4.87
N THR A 67 -12.13 -7.15 3.96
CA THR A 67 -11.08 -8.14 3.69
C THR A 67 -10.03 -8.08 4.78
N THR A 68 -9.30 -9.18 4.97
CA THR A 68 -8.14 -9.16 5.87
C THR A 68 -6.97 -8.68 5.04
N ASP A 69 -6.87 -7.37 4.88
CA ASP A 69 -5.73 -6.76 4.21
C ASP A 69 -4.52 -6.88 5.13
N ALA A 70 -3.50 -7.57 4.64
CA ALA A 70 -2.26 -7.85 5.33
C ALA A 70 -1.23 -8.31 4.29
N PRO A 71 -0.02 -7.75 4.28
CA PRO A 71 1.02 -8.23 3.39
C PRO A 71 1.45 -9.65 3.77
N THR A 72 1.80 -10.44 2.77
CA THR A 72 2.37 -11.77 2.96
C THR A 72 3.86 -11.77 2.65
N LEU A 73 4.63 -12.59 3.37
CA LEU A 73 6.06 -12.80 3.13
C LEU A 73 6.28 -14.25 2.68
N THR A 74 7.01 -14.41 1.58
CA THR A 74 7.40 -15.72 1.05
C THR A 74 8.92 -15.84 0.96
N LEU A 75 9.43 -17.05 1.16
CA LEU A 75 10.85 -17.40 1.01
C LEU A 75 10.97 -18.50 -0.04
N THR A 76 11.72 -18.21 -1.11
CA THR A 76 12.10 -19.18 -2.14
C THR A 76 13.61 -19.26 -2.24
N GLY A 77 14.14 -20.29 -2.90
CA GLY A 77 15.58 -20.42 -3.09
C GLY A 77 15.99 -21.83 -3.50
N ASP A 78 17.31 -22.06 -3.47
CA ASP A 78 17.90 -23.32 -3.87
C ASP A 78 17.49 -24.47 -2.93
N ALA A 79 16.95 -25.53 -3.53
CA ALA A 79 16.62 -26.77 -2.81
C ALA A 79 17.83 -27.71 -2.66
N SER A 80 18.90 -27.45 -3.42
CA SER A 80 20.15 -28.21 -3.40
C SER A 80 21.30 -27.36 -3.94
N VAL A 81 22.48 -27.52 -3.37
CA VAL A 81 23.74 -26.96 -3.87
C VAL A 81 24.84 -28.02 -3.82
N ASN A 82 25.88 -27.84 -4.61
CA ASN A 82 27.08 -28.68 -4.52
C ASN A 82 27.98 -28.15 -3.40
N GLU A 83 28.77 -29.04 -2.79
CA GLU A 83 29.74 -28.66 -1.78
C GLU A 83 30.72 -27.60 -2.31
N GLY A 84 30.89 -26.51 -1.55
CA GLY A 84 31.75 -25.38 -1.90
C GLY A 84 31.05 -24.24 -2.66
N GLU A 85 29.81 -24.43 -3.11
CA GLU A 85 29.02 -23.38 -3.77
C GLU A 85 28.07 -22.69 -2.77
N ALA A 86 27.71 -21.44 -3.05
CA ALA A 86 26.74 -20.69 -2.25
C ALA A 86 25.30 -21.04 -2.62
N ALA A 87 24.41 -21.06 -1.64
CA ALA A 87 22.97 -21.20 -1.86
C ALA A 87 22.28 -19.83 -1.90
N SER A 88 21.42 -19.61 -2.88
CA SER A 88 20.69 -18.35 -3.07
C SER A 88 19.23 -18.47 -2.64
N TYR A 89 18.74 -17.43 -1.99
CA TYR A 89 17.37 -17.33 -1.51
C TYR A 89 16.80 -15.94 -1.77
N THR A 90 15.48 -15.87 -1.94
CA THR A 90 14.74 -14.65 -2.21
C THR A 90 13.60 -14.51 -1.21
N LEU A 91 13.54 -13.37 -0.53
CA LEU A 91 12.35 -12.95 0.22
C LEU A 91 11.46 -12.13 -0.71
N THR A 92 10.15 -12.37 -0.69
CA THR A 92 9.17 -11.60 -1.46
C THR A 92 7.97 -11.20 -0.59
N LEU A 93 7.71 -9.90 -0.51
CA LEU A 93 6.47 -9.31 0.01
C LEU A 93 5.42 -9.21 -1.10
N SER A 94 4.15 -9.37 -0.75
CA SER A 94 3.04 -9.19 -1.70
C SER A 94 2.79 -7.73 -2.10
N GLU A 95 3.32 -6.77 -1.33
CA GLU A 95 3.18 -5.33 -1.56
C GLU A 95 4.46 -4.62 -1.10
N ALA A 96 4.79 -3.49 -1.73
CA ALA A 96 5.98 -2.75 -1.37
C ALA A 96 5.77 -1.98 -0.06
N PRO A 97 6.64 -2.12 0.95
CA PRO A 97 6.50 -1.37 2.19
C PRO A 97 6.89 0.10 1.96
N THR A 98 6.27 1.01 2.71
CA THR A 98 6.56 2.46 2.64
C THR A 98 7.83 2.84 3.41
N ALA A 99 8.36 1.93 4.22
CA ALA A 99 9.61 2.02 4.96
C ALA A 99 10.38 0.70 4.86
N ASP A 100 11.69 0.72 5.15
CA ASP A 100 12.52 -0.49 5.11
C ASP A 100 11.95 -1.58 6.03
N PHE A 101 11.83 -2.79 5.49
CA PHE A 101 11.30 -3.95 6.18
C PHE A 101 12.43 -4.94 6.48
N THR A 102 12.79 -5.07 7.75
CA THR A 102 13.88 -5.94 8.21
C THR A 102 13.36 -7.32 8.59
N VAL A 103 13.95 -8.36 8.01
CA VAL A 103 13.67 -9.77 8.31
C VAL A 103 14.91 -10.40 8.95
N THR A 104 14.74 -10.94 10.15
CA THR A 104 15.79 -11.73 10.81
C THR A 104 15.76 -13.17 10.29
N ILE A 105 16.82 -13.56 9.59
CA ILE A 105 17.01 -14.90 9.04
C ILE A 105 17.92 -15.70 9.95
N VAL A 106 17.57 -16.97 10.16
CA VAL A 106 18.36 -17.93 10.92
C VAL A 106 18.74 -19.10 10.02
N VAL A 107 20.05 -19.28 9.82
CA VAL A 107 20.64 -20.48 9.22
C VAL A 107 21.12 -21.37 10.36
N ALA A 108 20.71 -22.63 10.36
CA ALA A 108 21.04 -23.59 11.41
C ALA A 108 21.25 -24.98 10.84
N HIS A 109 21.95 -25.82 11.60
CA HIS A 109 22.05 -27.24 11.30
C HIS A 109 20.69 -27.91 11.40
N LYS A 110 20.44 -28.82 10.46
CA LYS A 110 19.41 -29.85 10.58
C LYS A 110 20.05 -31.23 10.72
N THR A 111 20.93 -31.56 9.77
CA THR A 111 21.71 -32.81 9.75
C THR A 111 23.17 -32.60 9.40
N THR A 112 23.56 -31.39 8.99
CA THR A 112 24.94 -31.00 8.69
C THR A 112 25.73 -30.75 9.98
N GLU A 113 27.06 -30.68 9.86
CA GLU A 113 27.97 -30.32 10.95
C GLU A 113 28.68 -28.98 10.70
N ASP A 114 29.40 -28.47 11.72
CA ASP A 114 30.10 -27.17 11.71
C ASP A 114 31.15 -27.01 10.58
N GLY A 115 31.47 -28.10 9.86
CA GLY A 115 32.33 -28.09 8.68
C GLY A 115 31.60 -27.82 7.35
N ASP A 116 30.29 -28.09 7.28
CA ASP A 116 29.50 -27.96 6.05
C ASP A 116 28.87 -26.57 5.93
N VAL A 117 28.37 -26.04 7.06
CA VAL A 117 27.70 -24.75 7.12
C VAL A 117 27.97 -24.12 8.49
N THR A 118 28.17 -22.81 8.54
CA THR A 118 28.24 -22.09 9.82
C THR A 118 26.86 -21.53 10.16
N PRO A 119 26.24 -21.94 11.28
CA PRO A 119 24.99 -21.35 11.73
C PRO A 119 25.14 -19.84 11.94
N VAL A 120 24.15 -19.07 11.49
CA VAL A 120 24.20 -17.61 11.55
C VAL A 120 22.79 -17.06 11.67
N THR A 121 22.63 -16.06 12.53
CA THR A 121 21.46 -15.18 12.54
C THR A 121 21.88 -13.85 11.94
N ARG A 122 21.15 -13.36 10.94
CA ARG A 122 21.43 -12.09 10.29
C ARG A 122 20.14 -11.40 9.86
N ASP A 123 20.21 -10.10 9.73
CA ASP A 123 19.12 -9.30 9.19
C ASP A 123 19.28 -9.13 7.68
N VAL A 124 18.14 -9.22 6.99
CA VAL A 124 18.00 -8.96 5.55
C VAL A 124 16.92 -7.91 5.38
N VAL A 125 17.18 -6.90 4.56
CA VAL A 125 16.28 -5.73 4.41
C VAL A 125 15.62 -5.77 3.04
N ILE A 126 14.29 -5.74 3.01
CA ILE A 126 13.52 -5.35 1.83
C ILE A 126 13.33 -3.84 1.92
N ALA A 127 13.97 -3.09 1.00
CA ALA A 127 13.96 -1.64 1.04
C ALA A 127 12.56 -1.07 0.78
N ALA A 128 12.32 0.14 1.29
CA ALA A 128 11.10 0.89 0.98
C ALA A 128 10.87 0.97 -0.54
N GLY A 129 9.64 0.70 -0.98
CA GLY A 129 9.25 0.73 -2.39
C GLY A 129 9.68 -0.49 -3.22
N THR A 130 10.32 -1.51 -2.63
CA THR A 130 10.61 -2.78 -3.30
C THR A 130 9.86 -3.93 -2.66
N THR A 131 9.59 -4.98 -3.43
CA THR A 131 8.87 -6.17 -2.93
C THR A 131 9.78 -7.35 -2.64
N SER A 132 11.07 -7.26 -2.96
CA SER A 132 11.95 -8.41 -2.86
C SER A 132 13.40 -8.04 -2.61
N THR A 133 14.13 -8.97 -1.99
CA THR A 133 15.58 -8.93 -1.85
C THR A 133 16.12 -10.36 -1.86
N ASP A 134 17.31 -10.51 -2.43
CA ASP A 134 18.05 -11.76 -2.41
C ASP A 134 19.06 -11.78 -1.27
N PHE A 135 19.38 -12.98 -0.79
CA PHE A 135 20.50 -13.22 0.11
C PHE A 135 21.13 -14.59 -0.18
N THR A 136 22.41 -14.71 0.14
CA THR A 136 23.14 -15.97 0.01
C THR A 136 23.58 -16.51 1.37
N VAL A 137 23.64 -17.83 1.45
CA VAL A 137 24.22 -18.58 2.57
C VAL A 137 25.54 -19.18 2.13
#